data_AF-A0A9W8Y096-F1
#
_entry.id   AF-A0A9W8Y096-F1
#
_cell.length_a   1.000
_cell.length_b   1.000
_cell.length_c   1.000
_cell.angle_alpha   90.00
_cell.angle_beta   90.00
_cell.angle_gamma   90.00
#
_symmetry.space_group_name_H-M   'P 1'
#
loop_
_entity.id
_entity.type
_entity.pdbx_description
1 polymer ?
#
loop_
_entity_poly.entity_id
_entity_poly.type
_entity_poly.pdbx_seq_one_letter_code
_entity_poly.pdbx_strand_id
1 'polypeptide(L)'
;MRYPNRPAMTVADSPKKRKRALSPLPQRKLPIQPGEQKTTDMAPENKTATELFDEALGIANKDNAYDLAHAELLRVEEQDAWDRKAKPKPASESQDGATETRAAIIIKAIREYERKVVFGNLASEAIPGPDTRDMGGQFLTNKDRIDGESKLYEIAKMVPKGALLHLHFNAELHPELLLVQARDMKTMYIRAISPITSQKDLDETEIGFSVLDPDLVEPHVNIFSKDYPGDALNWKTPEWKWKVWMPWKLFRDEFNKQEYTKRYITQEDPTPKKEPTHCGAEPGHVRLLPAENWLKSKMVLSQEEAYGFTQTVNG
;
A
#
# COMPACT_ATOMS: atom_id res chain seq x y z
N MET A 1 -14.98 -2.98 -43.59
CA MET A 1 -15.21 -2.55 -42.19
C MET A 1 -15.39 -3.78 -41.30
N ARG A 2 -14.30 -4.22 -40.66
CA ARG A 2 -14.31 -5.25 -39.60
C ARG A 2 -13.25 -4.81 -38.58
N TYR A 3 -13.67 -4.53 -37.36
CA TYR A 3 -12.77 -4.21 -36.25
C TYR A 3 -12.11 -5.50 -35.76
N PRO A 4 -10.76 -5.64 -35.78
CA PRO A 4 -10.11 -6.92 -35.50
C PRO A 4 -9.80 -7.18 -34.02
N ASN A 5 -10.09 -6.27 -33.08
CA ASN A 5 -9.70 -6.43 -31.68
C ASN A 5 -10.88 -6.27 -30.70
N ARG A 6 -11.71 -7.31 -30.59
CA ARG A 6 -12.50 -7.56 -29.38
C ARG A 6 -11.86 -8.75 -28.65
N PRO A 7 -11.45 -8.61 -27.37
CA PRO A 7 -11.10 -9.77 -26.56
C PRO A 7 -12.34 -10.65 -26.40
N ALA A 8 -12.31 -11.84 -26.99
CA ALA A 8 -13.28 -12.88 -26.67
C ALA A 8 -12.90 -13.48 -25.31
N MET A 9 -13.54 -12.99 -24.23
CA MET A 9 -13.47 -13.67 -22.95
C MET A 9 -14.33 -14.94 -23.03
N THR A 10 -13.69 -16.08 -23.25
CA THR A 10 -14.30 -17.36 -22.92
C THR A 10 -14.20 -17.57 -21.42
N VAL A 11 -15.34 -17.85 -20.79
CA VAL A 11 -15.41 -18.19 -19.37
C VAL A 11 -14.65 -19.50 -19.19
N ALA A 12 -13.66 -19.52 -18.30
CA ALA A 12 -12.97 -20.75 -17.94
C ALA A 12 -13.98 -21.73 -17.33
N ASP A 13 -14.21 -22.86 -18.00
CA ASP A 13 -14.90 -24.01 -17.44
C ASP A 13 -14.08 -24.58 -16.27
N SER A 14 -14.32 -24.03 -15.08
CA SER A 14 -13.78 -24.59 -13.83
C SER A 14 -14.68 -25.75 -13.38
N PRO A 15 -14.16 -26.98 -13.22
CA PRO A 15 -14.95 -28.08 -12.70
C PRO A 15 -15.22 -27.87 -11.20
N LYS A 16 -16.52 -27.84 -10.86
CA LYS A 16 -17.10 -27.99 -9.52
C LYS A 16 -16.58 -27.01 -8.44
N LYS A 17 -17.28 -25.88 -8.32
CA LYS A 17 -17.35 -25.07 -7.08
C LYS A 17 -17.50 -25.99 -5.86
N ARG A 18 -16.49 -26.04 -4.99
CA ARG A 18 -16.73 -26.43 -3.59
C ARG A 18 -17.78 -25.48 -3.04
N LYS A 19 -18.92 -26.00 -2.61
CA LYS A 19 -19.93 -25.23 -1.88
C LYS A 19 -19.21 -24.63 -0.67
N ARG A 20 -19.12 -23.29 -0.63
CA ARG A 20 -18.84 -22.57 0.62
C ARG A 20 -19.81 -23.10 1.66
N ALA A 21 -19.33 -23.47 2.85
CA ALA A 21 -20.21 -23.68 3.98
C ALA A 21 -20.94 -22.35 4.18
N LEU A 22 -22.25 -22.34 3.89
CA LEU A 22 -23.11 -21.25 4.30
C LEU A 22 -23.06 -21.27 5.83
N SER A 23 -22.50 -20.20 6.41
CA SER A 23 -22.73 -19.88 7.80
C SER A 23 -24.23 -20.03 8.10
N PRO A 24 -24.63 -20.65 9.22
CA PRO A 24 -26.04 -20.87 9.51
C PRO A 24 -26.76 -19.53 9.45
N LEU A 25 -27.70 -19.40 8.52
CA LEU A 25 -28.61 -18.26 8.50
C LEU A 25 -29.36 -18.28 9.84
N PRO A 26 -29.47 -17.14 10.55
CA PRO A 26 -30.22 -17.09 11.79
C PRO A 26 -31.66 -17.54 11.52
N GLN A 27 -32.09 -18.63 12.16
CA GLN A 27 -33.37 -19.29 11.91
C GLN A 27 -34.61 -18.51 12.41
N ARG A 28 -34.48 -17.23 12.75
CA ARG A 28 -35.63 -16.37 13.09
C ARG A 28 -35.32 -14.91 12.78
N LYS A 29 -35.72 -14.44 11.60
CA LYS A 29 -36.19 -13.06 11.48
C LYS A 29 -37.67 -13.08 11.86
N LEU A 30 -37.96 -12.86 13.14
CA LEU A 30 -39.32 -12.51 13.53
C LEU A 30 -39.57 -11.08 13.01
N PRO A 31 -40.57 -10.85 12.16
CA PRO A 31 -41.01 -9.50 11.87
C PRO A 31 -41.51 -8.90 13.18
N ILE A 32 -40.93 -7.79 13.62
CA ILE A 32 -41.55 -6.96 14.65
C ILE A 32 -42.77 -6.35 13.97
N GLN A 33 -43.93 -6.97 14.14
CA GLN A 33 -45.18 -6.31 13.80
C GLN A 33 -45.34 -5.16 14.82
N PRO A 34 -45.57 -3.92 14.39
CA PRO A 34 -45.99 -2.88 15.31
C PRO A 34 -47.35 -3.30 15.86
N GLY A 35 -47.34 -3.86 17.07
CA GLY A 35 -48.57 -4.22 17.77
C GLY A 35 -49.41 -2.97 17.99
N GLU A 36 -50.72 -3.11 17.79
CA GLU A 36 -51.71 -2.09 18.13
C GLU A 36 -51.43 -1.55 19.53
N GLN A 37 -51.34 -0.22 19.64
CA GLN A 37 -51.24 0.49 20.91
C GLN A 37 -52.49 0.20 21.74
N LYS A 38 -52.46 -0.86 22.55
CA LYS A 38 -53.32 -0.95 23.72
C LYS A 38 -52.76 0.04 24.74
N THR A 39 -53.46 1.15 24.91
CA THR A 39 -53.31 2.04 26.06
C THR A 39 -53.63 1.25 27.32
N THR A 40 -52.60 0.64 27.91
CA THR A 40 -52.63 0.18 29.29
C THR A 40 -52.34 1.39 30.16
N ASP A 41 -53.33 1.81 30.96
CA ASP A 41 -53.16 2.76 32.04
C ASP A 41 -52.03 2.27 32.96
N MET A 42 -50.87 2.88 32.83
CA MET A 42 -49.71 2.62 33.68
C MET A 42 -49.72 3.63 34.81
N ALA A 43 -49.97 3.14 36.02
CA ALA A 43 -49.54 3.82 37.24
C ALA A 43 -48.01 4.07 37.16
N PRO A 44 -47.48 5.14 37.77
CA PRO A 44 -46.10 5.55 37.57
C PRO A 44 -45.17 4.66 38.42
N GLU A 45 -44.81 3.50 37.90
CA GLU A 45 -43.57 2.85 38.33
C GLU A 45 -42.42 3.58 37.64
N ASN A 46 -41.87 4.58 38.33
CA ASN A 46 -40.63 5.26 37.96
C ASN A 46 -39.44 4.29 38.06
N LYS A 47 -39.37 3.32 37.15
CA LYS A 47 -38.15 2.57 36.88
C LYS A 47 -37.42 3.26 35.74
N THR A 48 -36.19 3.67 36.01
CA THR A 48 -35.30 4.23 34.99
C THR A 48 -34.96 3.17 33.93
N ALA A 49 -34.61 3.59 32.71
CA ALA A 49 -34.23 2.67 31.64
C ALA A 49 -33.08 1.73 32.03
N THR A 50 -32.19 2.21 32.91
CA THR A 50 -31.09 1.44 33.50
C THR A 50 -31.60 0.31 34.39
N GLU A 51 -32.61 0.56 35.23
CA GLU A 51 -33.20 -0.45 36.12
C GLU A 51 -33.96 -1.53 35.34
N LEU A 52 -34.63 -1.16 34.25
CA LEU A 52 -35.26 -2.13 33.34
C LEU A 52 -34.23 -2.99 32.60
N PHE A 53 -33.09 -2.41 32.23
CA PHE A 53 -31.98 -3.12 31.60
C PHE A 53 -31.29 -4.08 32.59
N ASP A 54 -31.06 -3.63 33.82
CA ASP A 54 -30.49 -4.43 34.91
C ASP A 54 -31.43 -5.56 35.35
N GLU A 55 -32.75 -5.33 35.36
CA GLU A 55 -33.77 -6.37 35.62
C GLU A 55 -33.82 -7.42 34.49
N ALA A 56 -33.62 -7.00 33.23
CA ALA A 56 -33.49 -7.91 32.10
C ALA A 56 -32.18 -8.73 32.12
N LEU A 57 -31.09 -8.15 32.62
CA LEU A 57 -29.81 -8.81 32.89
C LEU A 57 -29.86 -9.73 34.11
N GLY A 58 -30.66 -9.40 35.13
CA GLY A 58 -30.80 -10.17 36.38
C GLY A 58 -31.34 -11.60 36.25
N ILE A 59 -31.66 -12.06 35.03
CA ILE A 59 -31.96 -13.46 34.72
C ILE A 59 -30.64 -14.24 34.67
N ALA A 60 -30.02 -14.47 35.82
CA ALA A 60 -28.71 -15.13 35.99
C ALA A 60 -28.54 -16.50 35.28
N ASN A 61 -29.64 -17.15 34.86
CA ASN A 61 -29.61 -18.38 34.08
C ASN A 61 -29.38 -18.18 32.57
N LYS A 62 -29.60 -16.98 32.02
CA LYS A 62 -29.30 -16.64 30.61
C LYS A 62 -27.83 -16.26 30.42
N ASP A 63 -27.20 -15.68 31.43
CA ASP A 63 -25.78 -15.30 31.41
C ASP A 63 -24.88 -16.54 31.36
N ASN A 64 -25.18 -17.59 32.14
CA ASN A 64 -24.44 -18.85 32.06
C ASN A 64 -24.55 -19.51 30.67
N ALA A 65 -25.73 -19.50 30.05
CA ALA A 65 -25.91 -20.07 28.72
C ALA A 65 -25.16 -19.25 27.65
N TYR A 66 -25.15 -17.92 27.79
CA TYR A 66 -24.37 -17.02 26.95
C TYR A 66 -22.87 -17.24 27.12
N ASP A 67 -22.37 -17.26 28.36
CA ASP A 67 -20.95 -17.45 28.66
C ASP A 67 -20.45 -18.80 28.16
N LEU A 68 -21.24 -19.86 28.34
CA LEU A 68 -20.94 -21.19 27.79
C LEU A 68 -20.91 -21.18 26.26
N ALA A 69 -21.89 -20.54 25.61
CA ALA A 69 -21.92 -20.42 24.16
C ALA A 69 -20.76 -19.58 23.62
N HIS A 70 -20.40 -18.49 24.31
CA HIS A 70 -19.28 -17.62 23.98
C HIS A 70 -17.94 -18.35 24.17
N ALA A 71 -17.75 -19.06 25.28
CA ALA A 71 -16.57 -19.88 25.52
C ALA A 71 -16.43 -20.99 24.47
N GLU A 72 -17.53 -21.65 24.10
CA GLU A 72 -17.54 -22.65 23.05
C GLU A 72 -17.19 -22.06 21.68
N LEU A 73 -17.72 -20.88 21.35
CA LEU A 73 -17.37 -20.17 20.11
C LEU A 73 -15.88 -19.84 20.06
N LEU A 74 -15.33 -19.24 21.12
CA LEU A 74 -13.89 -18.92 21.22
C LEU A 74 -13.03 -20.18 21.11
N ARG A 75 -13.45 -21.29 21.72
CA ARG A 75 -12.77 -22.58 21.63
C ARG A 75 -12.76 -23.09 20.19
N VAL A 76 -13.87 -22.98 19.47
CA VAL A 76 -13.98 -23.39 18.07
C VAL A 76 -13.11 -22.52 17.17
N GLU A 77 -13.12 -21.19 17.35
CA GLU A 77 -12.27 -20.27 16.58
C GLU A 77 -10.78 -20.55 16.81
N GLU A 78 -10.36 -20.75 18.06
CA GLU A 78 -8.98 -21.10 18.41
C GLU A 78 -8.57 -22.45 17.79
N GLN A 79 -9.51 -23.38 17.69
CA GLN A 79 -9.29 -24.66 17.04
C GLN A 79 -9.26 -24.59 15.50
N ASP A 80 -9.86 -23.60 14.87
CA ASP A 80 -9.83 -23.44 13.41
C ASP A 80 -8.74 -22.46 12.93
N ALA A 81 -8.01 -21.82 13.86
CA ALA A 81 -6.98 -20.85 13.55
C ALA A 81 -5.85 -21.44 12.68
N TRP A 82 -5.44 -20.68 11.65
CA TRP A 82 -4.42 -21.11 10.69
C TRP A 82 -3.05 -21.37 11.33
N ASP A 83 -2.75 -20.66 12.42
CA ASP A 83 -1.50 -20.71 13.18
C ASP A 83 -1.56 -21.67 14.37
N ARG A 84 -2.69 -22.37 14.61
CA ARG A 84 -2.91 -23.24 15.78
C ARG A 84 -1.76 -24.22 16.06
N LYS A 85 -1.18 -24.80 15.00
CA LYS A 85 -0.08 -25.77 15.12
C LYS A 85 1.25 -25.14 15.51
N ALA A 86 1.42 -23.84 15.26
CA ALA A 86 2.61 -23.08 15.59
C ALA A 86 2.54 -22.44 16.98
N LYS A 87 1.37 -22.39 17.62
CA LYS A 87 1.23 -21.87 18.97
C LYS A 87 1.93 -22.79 19.98
N PRO A 88 2.67 -22.23 20.95
CA PRO A 88 3.29 -23.02 22.01
C PRO A 88 2.21 -23.75 22.80
N LYS A 89 2.41 -25.05 23.05
CA LYS A 89 1.47 -25.83 23.86
C LYS A 89 1.57 -25.34 25.30
N PRO A 90 0.45 -25.08 26.00
CA PRO A 90 0.47 -24.63 27.39
C PRO A 90 1.12 -25.63 28.35
N ALA A 91 1.20 -26.91 27.96
CA ALA A 91 1.88 -27.97 28.71
C ALA A 91 3.36 -28.17 28.32
N SER A 92 3.92 -27.32 27.44
CA SER A 92 5.33 -27.42 27.06
C SER A 92 6.20 -26.75 28.11
N GLU A 93 7.02 -27.53 28.80
CA GLU A 93 8.01 -27.03 29.79
C GLU A 93 9.34 -26.61 29.13
N SER A 94 9.42 -26.59 27.79
CA SER A 94 10.64 -26.16 27.11
C SER A 94 10.90 -24.66 27.34
N GLN A 95 12.18 -24.33 27.55
CA GLN A 95 12.64 -22.94 27.69
C GLN A 95 12.31 -22.10 26.44
N ASP A 96 12.38 -22.72 25.25
CA ASP A 96 12.01 -22.08 23.98
C ASP A 96 10.52 -21.72 23.97
N GLY A 97 9.63 -22.64 24.38
CA GLY A 97 8.19 -22.40 24.43
C GLY A 97 7.80 -21.32 25.43
N ALA A 98 8.49 -21.24 26.57
CA ALA A 98 8.33 -20.15 27.53
C ALA A 98 8.78 -18.79 26.94
N THR A 99 9.88 -18.79 26.18
CA THR A 99 10.40 -17.59 25.50
C THR A 99 9.46 -17.11 24.41
N GLU A 100 8.95 -18.00 23.57
CA GLU A 100 7.97 -17.70 22.52
C GLU A 100 6.66 -17.15 23.11
N THR A 101 6.17 -17.76 24.19
CA THR A 101 4.97 -17.30 24.90
C THR A 101 5.16 -15.89 25.45
N ARG A 102 6.31 -15.63 26.10
CA ARG A 102 6.65 -14.29 26.62
C ARG A 102 6.74 -13.27 25.49
N ALA A 103 7.39 -13.62 24.38
CA ALA A 103 7.49 -12.76 23.21
C ALA A 103 6.11 -12.44 22.61
N ALA A 104 5.23 -13.44 22.49
CA ALA A 104 3.87 -13.26 21.99
C ALA A 104 3.04 -12.31 22.88
N ILE A 105 3.17 -12.40 24.20
CA ILE A 105 2.52 -11.49 25.16
C ILE A 105 2.99 -10.04 24.94
N ILE A 106 4.31 -9.84 24.83
CA ILE A 106 4.90 -8.51 24.63
C ILE A 106 4.46 -7.92 23.28
N ILE A 107 4.54 -8.69 22.19
CA ILE A 107 4.13 -8.26 20.85
C ILE A 107 2.64 -7.89 20.84
N LYS A 108 1.79 -8.68 21.50
CA LYS A 108 0.35 -8.38 21.61
C LYS A 108 0.12 -7.08 22.38
N ALA A 109 0.84 -6.85 23.48
CA ALA A 109 0.73 -5.61 24.23
C ALA A 109 1.16 -4.38 23.40
N ILE A 110 2.26 -4.49 22.65
CA ILE A 110 2.73 -3.43 21.74
C ILE A 110 1.68 -3.16 20.65
N ARG A 111 1.16 -4.20 20.01
CA ARG A 111 0.12 -4.06 18.96
C ARG A 111 -1.12 -3.32 19.48
N GLU A 112 -1.59 -3.65 20.67
CA GLU A 112 -2.77 -2.98 21.26
C GLU A 112 -2.48 -1.55 21.73
N TYR A 113 -1.25 -1.28 22.18
CA TYR A 113 -0.80 0.09 22.44
C TYR A 113 -0.78 0.92 21.14
N GLU A 114 -0.13 0.42 20.08
CA GLU A 114 -0.05 1.13 18.80
C GLU A 114 -1.42 1.36 18.18
N ARG A 115 -2.35 0.41 18.34
CA ARG A 115 -3.75 0.57 17.92
C ARG A 115 -4.40 1.81 18.52
N LYS A 116 -4.19 2.03 19.81
CA LYS A 116 -4.86 3.11 20.55
C LYS A 116 -4.09 4.43 20.45
N VAL A 117 -2.76 4.38 20.45
CA VAL A 117 -1.92 5.57 20.63
C VAL A 117 -1.25 6.02 19.33
N VAL A 118 -0.63 5.11 18.59
CA VAL A 118 0.14 5.46 17.36
C VAL A 118 -0.81 5.68 16.18
N PHE A 119 -1.82 4.83 16.02
CA PHE A 119 -2.79 4.90 14.93
C PHE A 119 -4.19 5.33 15.40
N GLY A 120 -4.38 5.66 16.69
CA GLY A 120 -5.58 6.34 17.18
C GLY A 120 -6.93 5.69 16.82
N ASN A 121 -6.97 4.36 16.64
CA ASN A 121 -8.15 3.67 16.14
C ASN A 121 -9.21 3.55 17.24
N LEU A 122 -9.97 4.62 17.45
CA LEU A 122 -11.20 4.60 18.24
C LEU A 122 -12.32 4.13 17.31
N ALA A 123 -12.91 2.98 17.60
CA ALA A 123 -14.09 2.49 16.92
C ALA A 123 -15.24 3.49 17.16
N SER A 124 -15.37 4.47 16.28
CA SER A 124 -16.45 5.45 16.29
C SER A 124 -17.01 5.55 14.88
N GLU A 125 -18.31 5.79 14.77
CA GLU A 125 -18.98 6.04 13.49
C GLU A 125 -18.66 7.44 12.93
N ALA A 126 -17.85 8.24 13.64
CA ALA A 126 -17.46 9.56 13.19
C ALA A 126 -16.54 9.46 11.96
N ILE A 127 -16.82 10.28 10.95
CA ILE A 127 -15.95 10.44 9.80
C ILE A 127 -14.59 10.93 10.33
N PRO A 128 -13.49 10.20 10.09
CA PRO A 128 -12.16 10.62 10.52
C PRO A 128 -11.87 12.03 9.99
N GLY A 129 -11.33 12.90 10.84
CA GLY A 129 -10.80 14.19 10.39
C GLY A 129 -9.56 13.99 9.52
N PRO A 130 -9.09 15.03 8.80
CA PRO A 130 -7.90 14.95 7.94
C PRO A 130 -6.63 14.51 8.69
N ASP A 131 -6.56 14.76 10.00
CA ASP A 131 -5.45 14.35 10.88
C ASP A 131 -5.68 12.98 11.57
N THR A 132 -6.86 12.38 11.39
CA THR A 132 -7.23 11.10 11.98
C THR A 132 -6.74 9.96 11.09
N ARG A 133 -5.70 9.26 11.57
CA ARG A 133 -4.97 8.24 10.80
C ARG A 133 -5.19 6.85 11.40
N ASP A 134 -6.16 6.12 10.85
CA ASP A 134 -6.53 4.76 11.28
C ASP A 134 -5.44 3.70 10.97
N MET A 135 -5.30 2.68 11.82
CA MET A 135 -4.45 1.49 11.57
C MET A 135 -4.84 0.77 10.27
N GLY A 136 -6.12 0.77 9.91
CA GLY A 136 -6.63 0.22 8.64
C GLY A 136 -6.61 1.21 7.47
N GLY A 137 -6.05 2.41 7.69
CA GLY A 137 -6.06 3.50 6.72
C GLY A 137 -5.07 3.33 5.56
N GLN A 138 -5.01 4.37 4.75
CA GLN A 138 -4.15 4.49 3.58
C GLN A 138 -2.65 4.40 3.95
N PHE A 139 -1.88 3.57 3.23
CA PHE A 139 -0.47 3.31 3.53
C PHE A 139 0.41 4.57 3.50
N LEU A 140 0.38 5.37 2.42
CA LEU A 140 1.26 6.55 2.32
C LEU A 140 0.95 7.59 3.41
N THR A 141 -0.32 7.73 3.79
CA THR A 141 -0.75 8.59 4.90
C THR A 141 -0.18 8.13 6.25
N ASN A 142 0.00 6.81 6.43
CA ASN A 142 0.52 6.20 7.65
C ASN A 142 2.04 5.97 7.63
N LYS A 143 2.70 6.14 6.48
CA LYS A 143 4.08 5.73 6.25
C LYS A 143 5.03 6.28 7.31
N ASP A 144 4.97 7.58 7.61
CA ASP A 144 5.89 8.21 8.56
C ASP A 144 5.74 7.65 9.98
N ARG A 145 4.52 7.27 10.40
CA ARG A 145 4.28 6.64 11.70
C ARG A 145 4.75 5.19 11.71
N ILE A 146 4.53 4.45 10.62
CA ILE A 146 5.03 3.10 10.47
C ILE A 146 6.56 3.10 10.60
N ASP A 147 7.23 4.01 9.89
CA ASP A 147 8.70 4.05 9.85
C ASP A 147 9.33 4.66 11.11
N GLY A 148 8.73 5.72 11.66
CA GLY A 148 9.29 6.51 12.76
C GLY A 148 8.80 6.16 14.16
N GLU A 149 7.59 5.60 14.29
CA GLU A 149 6.92 5.43 15.59
C GLU A 149 6.54 3.97 15.92
N SER A 150 6.35 3.10 14.92
CA SER A 150 5.92 1.70 15.15
C SER A 150 7.06 0.80 15.60
N LYS A 151 7.00 0.38 16.87
CA LYS A 151 7.84 -0.69 17.43
C LYS A 151 7.49 -2.05 16.86
N LEU A 152 6.24 -2.26 16.49
CA LEU A 152 5.82 -3.48 15.80
C LEU A 152 6.49 -3.60 14.43
N TYR A 153 6.62 -2.50 13.69
CA TYR A 153 7.36 -2.48 12.43
C TYR A 153 8.86 -2.72 12.62
N GLU A 154 9.49 -2.13 13.65
CA GLU A 154 10.88 -2.44 14.03
C GLU A 154 11.07 -3.93 14.31
N ILE A 155 10.16 -4.56 15.06
CA ILE A 155 10.17 -5.99 15.32
C ILE A 155 10.01 -6.78 14.02
N ALA A 156 9.05 -6.40 13.17
CA ALA A 156 8.80 -7.08 11.90
C ALA A 156 10.01 -7.05 10.94
N LYS A 157 10.85 -6.01 11.01
CA LYS A 157 12.12 -5.95 10.26
C LYS A 157 13.13 -7.02 10.72
N MET A 158 13.16 -7.34 12.03
CA MET A 158 14.07 -8.33 12.61
C MET A 158 13.63 -9.79 12.40
N VAL A 159 12.32 -10.04 12.23
CA VAL A 159 11.79 -11.41 12.11
C VAL A 159 12.19 -12.06 10.77
N PRO A 160 12.68 -13.31 10.78
CA PRO A 160 12.93 -14.08 9.56
C PRO A 160 11.60 -14.46 8.90
N LYS A 161 11.18 -13.67 7.91
CA LYS A 161 9.89 -13.81 7.21
C LYS A 161 9.80 -15.03 6.27
N GLY A 162 10.87 -15.80 6.13
CA GLY A 162 10.95 -16.93 5.19
C GLY A 162 11.23 -16.46 3.76
N ALA A 163 10.32 -16.76 2.83
CA ALA A 163 10.49 -16.50 1.40
C ALA A 163 9.51 -15.45 0.88
N LEU A 164 9.98 -14.60 -0.03
CA LEU A 164 9.14 -13.67 -0.79
C LEU A 164 8.60 -14.38 -2.04
N LEU A 165 7.34 -14.84 -1.96
CA LEU A 165 6.75 -15.72 -2.98
C LEU A 165 5.99 -14.99 -4.09
N HIS A 166 5.65 -13.73 -3.89
CA HIS A 166 4.95 -12.90 -4.88
C HIS A 166 5.64 -11.55 -4.96
N LEU A 167 6.29 -11.29 -6.09
CA LEU A 167 6.97 -10.04 -6.36
C LEU A 167 6.97 -9.78 -7.86
N HIS A 168 7.00 -8.50 -8.23
CA HIS A 168 7.30 -8.09 -9.59
C HIS A 168 8.70 -7.51 -9.58
N PHE A 169 9.66 -8.18 -10.24
CA PHE A 169 11.08 -7.85 -10.12
C PHE A 169 11.38 -6.37 -10.39
N ASN A 170 10.72 -5.79 -11.38
CA ASN A 170 10.90 -4.38 -11.75
C ASN A 170 10.40 -3.38 -10.69
N ALA A 171 9.55 -3.82 -9.75
CA ALA A 171 9.01 -2.99 -8.68
C ALA A 171 9.79 -3.11 -7.35
N GLU A 172 10.71 -4.08 -7.24
CA GLU A 172 11.51 -4.29 -6.02
C GLU A 172 12.82 -3.48 -6.02
N LEU A 173 13.17 -2.86 -7.15
CA LEU A 173 14.41 -2.10 -7.29
C LEU A 173 14.19 -0.64 -6.90
N HIS A 174 15.04 -0.12 -6.01
CA HIS A 174 14.94 1.25 -5.55
C HIS A 174 15.22 2.25 -6.68
N PRO A 175 14.25 3.09 -7.09
CA PRO A 175 14.41 3.98 -8.24
C PRO A 175 15.63 4.90 -8.11
N GLU A 176 15.90 5.41 -6.91
CA GLU A 176 17.03 6.31 -6.69
C GLU A 176 18.38 5.65 -6.98
N LEU A 177 18.54 4.37 -6.60
CA LEU A 177 19.77 3.63 -6.85
C LEU A 177 19.94 3.34 -8.34
N LEU A 178 18.84 3.03 -9.04
CA LEU A 178 18.85 2.85 -10.49
C LEU A 178 19.26 4.13 -11.22
N LEU A 179 18.77 5.28 -10.76
CA LEU A 179 19.10 6.58 -11.35
C LEU A 179 20.57 6.96 -11.13
N VAL A 180 21.10 6.69 -9.93
CA VAL A 180 22.52 6.87 -9.64
C VAL A 180 23.36 5.93 -10.50
N GLN A 181 22.98 4.67 -10.67
CA GLN A 181 23.72 3.74 -11.53
C GLN A 181 23.69 4.16 -13.00
N ALA A 182 22.53 4.62 -13.49
CA ALA A 182 22.35 5.09 -14.85
C ALA A 182 23.18 6.34 -15.18
N ARG A 183 23.60 7.09 -14.15
CA ARG A 183 24.29 8.39 -14.29
C ARG A 183 25.53 8.34 -15.15
N ASP A 184 26.35 7.33 -14.99
CA ASP A 184 27.65 7.24 -15.65
C ASP A 184 27.65 6.23 -16.81
N MET A 185 26.49 5.66 -17.13
CA MET A 185 26.33 4.72 -18.24
C MET A 185 26.35 5.47 -19.58
N LYS A 186 27.44 5.32 -20.34
CA LYS A 186 27.59 5.89 -21.69
C LYS A 186 26.57 5.38 -22.71
N THR A 187 26.02 4.19 -22.46
CA THR A 187 25.04 3.50 -23.32
C THR A 187 23.60 3.79 -22.92
N MET A 188 23.35 4.62 -21.91
CA MET A 188 22.00 4.93 -21.45
C MET A 188 21.42 6.12 -22.22
N TYR A 189 20.25 5.90 -22.83
CA TYR A 189 19.53 6.90 -23.62
C TYR A 189 18.11 7.08 -23.11
N ILE A 190 17.59 8.29 -23.29
CA ILE A 190 16.22 8.69 -22.99
C ILE A 190 15.54 9.18 -24.27
N ARG A 191 14.24 8.92 -24.40
CA ARG A 191 13.35 9.52 -25.39
C ARG A 191 12.12 10.08 -24.70
N ALA A 192 11.49 11.07 -25.33
CA ALA A 192 10.16 11.56 -24.98
C ALA A 192 9.21 11.38 -26.18
N ILE A 193 7.91 11.36 -25.92
CA ILE A 193 6.87 11.30 -26.97
C ILE A 193 6.58 12.67 -27.61
N SER A 194 7.15 13.74 -27.07
CA SER A 194 6.98 15.11 -27.56
C SER A 194 8.17 15.98 -27.15
N PRO A 195 8.41 17.12 -27.84
CA PRO A 195 9.34 18.14 -27.38
C PRO A 195 8.99 18.66 -25.98
N ILE A 196 10.00 18.84 -25.13
CA ILE A 196 9.83 19.40 -23.78
C ILE A 196 10.28 20.86 -23.79
N THR A 197 9.35 21.77 -24.06
CA THR A 197 9.66 23.21 -24.20
C THR A 197 9.09 24.06 -23.08
N SER A 198 8.16 23.50 -22.31
CA SER A 198 7.46 24.16 -21.22
C SER A 198 7.23 23.20 -20.05
N GLN A 199 6.78 23.76 -18.93
CA GLN A 199 6.40 22.97 -17.76
C GLN A 199 5.25 22.00 -18.06
N LYS A 200 4.27 22.44 -18.86
CA LYS A 200 3.15 21.60 -19.26
C LYS A 200 3.61 20.37 -20.03
N ASP A 201 4.53 20.56 -20.97
CA ASP A 201 5.09 19.46 -21.76
C ASP A 201 5.80 18.45 -20.83
N LEU A 202 6.55 18.94 -19.85
CA LEU A 202 7.24 18.08 -18.87
C LEU A 202 6.27 17.26 -17.99
N ASP A 203 5.10 17.82 -17.69
CA ASP A 203 4.07 17.18 -16.88
C ASP A 203 3.31 16.11 -17.68
N GLU A 204 3.01 16.37 -18.96
CA GLU A 204 2.21 15.48 -19.81
C GLU A 204 3.06 14.45 -20.59
N THR A 205 4.36 14.68 -20.77
CA THR A 205 5.18 13.81 -21.61
C THR A 205 5.42 12.44 -20.98
N GLU A 206 5.31 11.41 -21.80
CA GLU A 206 5.80 10.08 -21.50
C GLU A 206 7.25 9.92 -21.98
N ILE A 207 8.04 9.21 -21.17
CA ILE A 207 9.45 8.96 -21.44
C ILE A 207 9.73 7.48 -21.58
N GLY A 208 10.77 7.16 -22.35
CA GLY A 208 11.31 5.82 -22.48
C GLY A 208 12.81 5.83 -22.27
N PHE A 209 13.31 4.78 -21.62
CA PHE A 209 14.74 4.51 -21.50
C PHE A 209 15.13 3.31 -22.36
N SER A 210 16.35 3.35 -22.90
CA SER A 210 16.94 2.19 -23.55
C SER A 210 18.45 2.20 -23.42
N VAL A 211 19.02 1.00 -23.35
CA VAL A 211 20.46 0.80 -23.47
C VAL A 211 20.76 0.57 -24.95
N LEU A 212 21.54 1.46 -25.56
CA LEU A 212 21.82 1.46 -26.99
C LEU A 212 23.32 1.52 -27.26
N ASP A 213 23.69 1.05 -28.46
CA ASP A 213 25.04 1.20 -28.99
C ASP A 213 25.29 2.68 -29.37
N PRO A 214 26.27 3.36 -28.76
CA PRO A 214 26.58 4.75 -29.08
C PRO A 214 26.96 4.99 -30.55
N ASP A 215 27.48 3.99 -31.24
CA ASP A 215 27.93 4.14 -32.63
C ASP A 215 26.76 4.12 -33.63
N LEU A 216 25.58 3.66 -33.20
CA LEU A 216 24.39 3.56 -34.04
C LEU A 216 23.41 4.72 -33.87
N VAL A 217 23.44 5.39 -32.72
CA VAL A 217 22.49 6.46 -32.38
C VAL A 217 22.87 7.77 -33.08
N GLU A 218 21.88 8.48 -33.61
CA GLU A 218 22.10 9.77 -34.26
C GLU A 218 22.63 10.80 -33.24
N PRO A 219 23.75 11.48 -33.53
CA PRO A 219 24.32 12.45 -32.60
C PRO A 219 23.47 13.73 -32.57
N HIS A 220 23.56 14.47 -31.47
CA HIS A 220 22.92 15.79 -31.26
C HIS A 220 21.38 15.79 -31.20
N VAL A 221 20.74 14.64 -30.99
CA VAL A 221 19.30 14.60 -30.68
C VAL A 221 19.06 15.29 -29.33
N ASN A 222 18.16 16.28 -29.31
CA ASN A 222 17.85 17.08 -28.11
C ASN A 222 16.33 17.18 -27.91
N ILE A 223 15.84 16.58 -26.82
CA ILE A 223 14.41 16.55 -26.45
C ILE A 223 13.85 17.94 -26.12
N PHE A 224 14.70 18.88 -25.70
CA PHE A 224 14.30 20.26 -25.37
C PHE A 224 14.20 21.17 -26.60
N SER A 225 14.54 20.66 -27.80
CA SER A 225 14.38 21.39 -29.05
C SER A 225 12.94 21.32 -29.54
N LYS A 226 12.42 22.43 -30.07
CA LYS A 226 11.09 22.48 -30.73
C LYS A 226 10.99 21.53 -31.92
N ASP A 227 12.12 21.26 -32.58
CA ASP A 227 12.20 20.39 -33.75
C ASP A 227 12.44 18.92 -33.38
N TYR A 228 12.38 18.56 -32.09
CA TYR A 228 12.55 17.17 -31.66
C TYR A 228 11.44 16.27 -32.27
N PRO A 229 11.80 15.21 -33.00
CA PRO A 229 10.84 14.47 -33.81
C PRO A 229 10.11 13.35 -33.05
N GLY A 230 10.21 13.28 -31.72
CA GLY A 230 9.64 12.19 -30.93
C GLY A 230 8.12 12.09 -31.00
N ASP A 231 7.63 10.85 -30.99
CA ASP A 231 6.20 10.47 -30.92
C ASP A 231 6.07 9.17 -30.09
N ALA A 232 4.83 8.79 -29.74
CA ALA A 232 4.52 7.57 -29.00
C ALA A 232 5.03 6.29 -29.68
N LEU A 233 4.98 6.24 -31.01
CA LEU A 233 5.20 5.01 -31.78
C LEU A 233 6.36 5.06 -32.77
N ASN A 234 6.86 6.24 -33.14
CA ASN A 234 7.84 6.37 -34.21
C ASN A 234 9.12 5.55 -33.96
N TRP A 235 9.63 5.48 -32.74
CA TRP A 235 10.81 4.70 -32.37
C TRP A 235 10.75 3.21 -32.73
N LYS A 236 9.54 2.65 -32.93
CA LYS A 236 9.35 1.26 -33.33
C LYS A 236 9.61 1.03 -34.81
N THR A 237 9.61 2.08 -35.63
CA THR A 237 9.88 1.97 -37.06
C THR A 237 11.39 1.96 -37.33
N PRO A 238 11.88 1.19 -38.31
CA PRO A 238 13.30 1.10 -38.62
C PRO A 238 13.96 2.46 -38.91
N GLU A 239 13.22 3.40 -39.49
CA GLU A 239 13.72 4.72 -39.89
C GLU A 239 14.04 5.62 -38.69
N TRP A 240 13.26 5.48 -37.61
CA TRP A 240 13.32 6.34 -36.42
C TRP A 240 14.00 5.68 -35.23
N LYS A 241 14.27 4.37 -35.31
CA LYS A 241 14.87 3.54 -34.24
C LYS A 241 16.08 4.19 -33.57
N TRP A 242 16.89 4.92 -34.33
CA TRP A 242 18.15 5.52 -33.86
C TRP A 242 18.14 7.05 -33.80
N LYS A 243 17.03 7.70 -34.17
CA LYS A 243 16.96 9.15 -34.40
C LYS A 243 16.26 9.96 -33.32
N VAL A 244 15.66 9.28 -32.34
CA VAL A 244 14.82 9.88 -31.29
C VAL A 244 15.45 9.80 -29.90
N TRP A 245 16.68 9.32 -29.80
CA TRP A 245 17.33 9.00 -28.53
C TRP A 245 18.35 10.06 -28.16
N MET A 246 18.15 10.70 -27.01
CA MET A 246 19.08 11.63 -26.41
C MET A 246 19.93 10.90 -25.36
N PRO A 247 21.27 11.07 -25.33
CA PRO A 247 22.10 10.51 -24.26
C PRO A 247 21.61 10.98 -22.88
N TRP A 248 21.47 10.08 -21.92
CA TRP A 248 20.96 10.42 -20.58
C TRP A 248 21.79 11.50 -19.90
N LYS A 249 23.13 11.41 -20.03
CA LYS A 249 24.04 12.43 -19.49
C LYS A 249 23.72 13.82 -20.05
N LEU A 250 23.56 13.94 -21.37
CA LEU A 250 23.25 15.21 -22.03
C LEU A 250 21.87 15.72 -21.62
N PHE A 251 20.88 14.83 -21.50
CA PHE A 251 19.54 15.20 -21.03
C PHE A 251 19.59 15.92 -19.69
N ARG A 252 20.34 15.40 -18.72
CA ARG A 252 20.46 16.04 -17.40
C ARG A 252 21.13 17.40 -17.46
N ASP A 253 22.19 17.52 -18.27
CA ASP A 253 22.90 18.78 -18.43
C ASP A 253 21.99 19.86 -19.03
N GLU A 254 21.20 19.51 -20.05
CA GLU A 254 20.20 20.39 -20.66
C GLU A 254 18.99 20.67 -19.75
N PHE A 255 18.54 19.67 -18.99
CA PHE A 255 17.43 19.80 -18.05
C PHE A 255 17.72 20.88 -17.00
N ASN A 256 18.94 20.94 -16.49
CA ASN A 256 19.36 21.92 -15.49
C ASN A 256 19.43 23.35 -16.04
N LYS A 257 19.47 23.54 -17.36
CA LYS A 257 19.47 24.86 -18.01
C LYS A 257 18.06 25.44 -18.14
N GLN A 258 17.03 24.61 -18.01
CA GLN A 258 15.65 25.03 -18.16
C GLN A 258 15.16 25.76 -16.91
N GLU A 259 14.47 26.89 -17.07
CA GLU A 259 13.99 27.68 -15.93
C GLU A 259 12.91 26.94 -15.11
N TYR A 260 12.03 26.20 -15.79
CA TYR A 260 10.93 25.48 -15.16
C TYR A 260 11.37 24.25 -14.34
N THR A 261 12.61 23.80 -14.48
CA THR A 261 13.11 22.62 -13.76
C THR A 261 13.66 22.92 -12.37
N LYS A 262 13.78 24.21 -12.01
CA LYS A 262 14.27 24.66 -10.69
C LYS A 262 13.48 24.08 -9.51
N ARG A 263 12.20 23.75 -9.71
CA ARG A 263 11.36 23.12 -8.68
C ARG A 263 11.80 21.71 -8.26
N TYR A 264 12.63 21.05 -9.06
CA TYR A 264 13.17 19.72 -8.77
C TYR A 264 14.54 19.74 -8.08
N ILE A 265 15.04 20.93 -7.75
CA ILE A 265 16.25 21.07 -6.93
C ILE A 265 15.86 20.74 -5.49
N THR A 266 16.36 19.62 -4.96
CA THR A 266 16.18 19.29 -3.55
C THR A 266 16.91 20.32 -2.68
N GLN A 267 16.21 20.89 -1.70
CA GLN A 267 16.77 21.90 -0.78
C GLN A 267 17.54 21.27 0.40
N GLU A 268 17.40 19.97 0.63
CA GLU A 268 18.03 19.27 1.75
C GLU A 268 19.03 18.23 1.24
N ASP A 269 20.26 18.28 1.75
CA ASP A 269 21.20 17.16 1.61
C ASP A 269 20.68 16.00 2.47
N PRO A 270 20.54 14.78 1.92
CA PRO A 270 20.15 13.64 2.72
C PRO A 270 21.18 13.45 3.83
N THR A 271 20.75 13.55 5.09
CA THR A 271 21.62 13.20 6.22
C THR A 271 22.12 11.77 6.02
N PRO A 272 23.44 11.53 6.02
CA PRO A 272 23.97 10.18 5.85
C PRO A 272 23.56 9.34 7.06
N LYS A 273 22.55 8.48 6.88
CA LYS A 273 22.34 7.36 7.81
C LYS A 273 23.47 6.34 7.58
N LYS A 274 23.97 5.75 8.68
CA LYS A 274 25.05 4.76 8.70
C LYS A 274 24.86 3.67 7.65
N GLU A 275 25.98 3.15 7.13
CA GLU A 275 25.99 2.04 6.18
C GLU A 275 25.10 0.86 6.63
N PRO A 276 24.42 0.20 5.69
CA PRO A 276 23.51 -0.90 5.99
C PRO A 276 24.25 -2.05 6.68
N THR A 277 23.91 -2.32 7.95
CA THR A 277 24.60 -3.33 8.78
C THR A 277 24.11 -4.76 8.56
N HIS A 278 23.03 -4.98 7.80
CA HIS A 278 22.42 -6.30 7.59
C HIS A 278 21.46 -6.34 6.38
N CYS A 279 21.16 -7.55 5.89
CA CYS A 279 20.17 -7.82 4.84
C CYS A 279 18.76 -7.41 5.31
N GLY A 280 18.38 -6.15 5.05
CA GLY A 280 17.13 -5.55 5.53
C GLY A 280 17.29 -4.10 6.01
N ALA A 281 18.52 -3.59 6.07
CA ALA A 281 18.75 -2.18 6.33
C ALA A 281 18.18 -1.31 5.20
N GLU A 282 17.61 -0.16 5.56
CA GLU A 282 17.10 0.82 4.60
C GLU A 282 18.19 1.17 3.59
N PRO A 283 17.89 1.17 2.28
CA PRO A 283 18.84 1.65 1.30
C PRO A 283 19.24 3.08 1.71
N GLY A 284 20.56 3.33 1.77
CA GLY A 284 21.09 4.64 2.11
C GLY A 284 20.47 5.70 1.20
N HIS A 285 20.08 6.84 1.76
CA HIS A 285 19.55 7.93 0.96
C HIS A 285 20.65 8.43 0.02
N VAL A 286 20.37 8.46 -1.28
CA VAL A 286 21.31 8.94 -2.28
C VAL A 286 20.92 10.33 -2.75
N ARG A 287 21.92 11.17 -3.01
CA ARG A 287 21.69 12.50 -3.57
C ARG A 287 21.37 12.39 -5.05
N LEU A 288 20.15 12.80 -5.39
CA LEU A 288 19.66 12.88 -6.76
C LEU A 288 19.86 14.28 -7.34
N LEU A 289 20.09 14.32 -8.65
CA LEU A 289 20.13 15.55 -9.46
C LEU A 289 18.70 15.98 -9.83
N PRO A 290 18.47 17.24 -10.25
CA PRO A 290 17.11 17.73 -10.55
C PRO A 290 16.34 16.88 -11.58
N ALA A 291 17.00 16.48 -12.65
CA ALA A 291 16.42 15.57 -13.66
C ALA A 291 16.07 14.19 -13.08
N GLU A 292 16.86 13.70 -12.12
CA GLU A 292 16.63 12.43 -11.44
C GLU A 292 15.48 12.53 -10.43
N ASN A 293 15.32 13.67 -9.75
CA ASN A 293 14.17 13.93 -8.88
C ASN A 293 12.85 13.98 -9.66
N TRP A 294 12.84 14.66 -10.81
CA TRP A 294 11.70 14.64 -11.72
C TRP A 294 11.38 13.22 -12.19
N LEU A 295 12.41 12.47 -12.57
CA LEU A 295 12.22 11.11 -13.02
C LEU A 295 11.70 10.19 -11.90
N LYS A 296 12.22 10.34 -10.69
CA LYS A 296 11.72 9.64 -9.50
C LYS A 296 10.23 9.92 -9.29
N SER A 297 9.76 11.16 -9.46
CA SER A 297 8.33 11.48 -9.32
C SER A 297 7.46 10.84 -10.40
N LYS A 298 8.02 10.39 -11.52
CA LYS A 298 7.31 9.59 -12.54
C LYS A 298 7.34 8.08 -12.25
N MET A 299 8.23 7.62 -11.37
CA MET A 299 8.41 6.20 -11.04
C MET A 299 7.74 5.79 -9.72
N VAL A 300 7.51 6.74 -8.81
CA VAL A 300 6.95 6.50 -7.47
C VAL A 300 5.71 7.35 -7.30
N LEU A 301 4.59 6.71 -6.98
CA LEU A 301 3.33 7.40 -6.71
C LEU A 301 3.43 8.23 -5.43
N SER A 302 3.09 9.50 -5.54
CA SER A 302 2.84 10.38 -4.40
C SER A 302 1.51 10.05 -3.72
N GLN A 303 1.30 10.62 -2.53
CA GLN A 303 0.03 10.46 -1.81
C GLN A 303 -1.15 11.04 -2.61
N GLU A 304 -0.97 12.18 -3.28
CA GLU A 304 -2.00 12.81 -4.11
C GLU A 304 -2.33 11.93 -5.34
N GLU A 305 -1.32 11.35 -5.99
CA GLU A 305 -1.57 10.43 -7.12
C GLU A 305 -2.23 9.13 -6.67
N ALA A 306 -1.90 8.62 -5.48
CA ALA A 306 -2.46 7.37 -4.99
C ALA A 306 -3.88 7.53 -4.43
N TYR A 307 -4.18 8.65 -3.77
CA TYR A 307 -5.38 8.83 -2.94
C TYR A 307 -6.17 10.11 -3.24
N GLY A 308 -5.72 10.93 -4.18
CA GLY A 308 -6.42 12.15 -4.60
C GLY A 308 -7.83 11.84 -5.11
N PHE A 309 -8.74 12.79 -4.94
CA PHE A 309 -10.15 12.63 -5.27
C PHE A 309 -10.42 12.41 -6.77
N THR A 310 -9.47 12.78 -7.62
CA THR A 310 -9.52 12.53 -9.07
C THR A 310 -9.03 11.15 -9.44
N GLN A 311 -8.38 10.43 -8.52
CA GLN A 311 -7.80 9.13 -8.81
C GLN A 311 -8.89 8.07 -8.94
N THR A 312 -8.82 7.30 -10.02
CA THR A 312 -9.68 6.13 -10.22
C THR A 312 -8.82 4.87 -10.30
N VAL A 313 -9.45 3.70 -10.18
CA VAL A 313 -8.77 2.41 -10.31
C VAL A 313 -8.17 2.15 -11.70
N ASN A 314 -8.50 2.98 -12.70
CA ASN A 314 -8.06 2.80 -14.08
C ASN A 314 -6.69 3.41 -14.39
N GLY A 315 -6.04 4.02 -13.40
CA GLY A 315 -4.81 4.80 -13.62
C GLY A 315 -5.15 6.22 -14.03
#